data_AF-A0A084JYC4-F1
#
_entry.id   AF-A0A084JYC4-F1
#
_cell.length_a   1.000
_cell.length_b   1.000
_cell.length_c   1.000
_cell.angle_alpha   90.00
_cell.angle_beta   90.00
_cell.angle_gamma   90.00
#
_symmetry.space_group_name_H-M   'P 1'
#
loop_
_entity.id
_entity.type
_entity.pdbx_description
1 polymer ?
#
loop_
_entity_poly.entity_id
_entity_poly.type
_entity_poly.pdbx_seq_one_letter_code
_entity_poly.pdbx_strand_id
1 'polypeptide(L)'
;MKKFFLLLSVLLGSIITTAQDGFSDILAAGVEAGERYSNSYMAPAGEALSFNLSSGWYDDARVLKPGKFKIQVKAHGTFAPDSKKNFLLDPAEYEAIIQDSYDNTNNPPANIEVSFGDGSTAPRSIATALGENAMEQQLIIRSREATSGILLQEDVINLPNGLGNEGLDLVPTAFLQAGVGLGAGLELKARLVPKITFEEAETSLYGVGLQWEFTKLLQPSDDSTLPIAASFLAGYTRLDASYDFEDGVVVDGANQSIETQISSLNLSAIVSTNYKVLNFYGGLNYYRGTTQTDLLGTYTFASNTVIFPIAATVEDPISVDTDINGFLGTAGVKLTLGAFNINADYTFGEYSTATASIFFRI
;
A
#
# COMPACT_ATOMS: atom_id res chain seq x y z
N MET A 1 -16.71 -17.62 1.28
CA MET A 1 -16.42 -16.46 2.16
C MET A 1 -15.10 -16.64 2.88
N LYS A 2 -14.95 -17.57 3.85
CA LYS A 2 -13.65 -17.82 4.52
C LYS A 2 -12.49 -18.04 3.54
N LYS A 3 -12.66 -18.88 2.50
CA LYS A 3 -11.62 -19.17 1.50
C LYS A 3 -11.21 -18.01 0.59
N PHE A 4 -12.06 -16.99 0.41
CA PHE A 4 -11.76 -15.84 -0.45
C PHE A 4 -11.01 -14.75 0.34
N PHE A 5 -11.46 -14.48 1.56
CA PHE A 5 -10.69 -13.65 2.51
C PHE A 5 -9.33 -14.30 2.83
N LEU A 6 -9.27 -15.62 2.90
CA LEU A 6 -8.02 -16.38 3.07
C LEU A 6 -7.02 -16.14 1.92
N LEU A 7 -7.48 -16.02 0.66
CA LEU A 7 -6.56 -15.76 -0.46
C LEU A 7 -5.97 -14.33 -0.38
N LEU A 8 -6.77 -13.35 0.03
CA LEU A 8 -6.34 -11.96 0.19
C LEU A 8 -5.42 -11.78 1.41
N SER A 9 -5.74 -12.44 2.52
CA SER A 9 -4.91 -12.47 3.73
C SER A 9 -3.58 -13.18 3.52
N VAL A 10 -3.54 -14.28 2.74
CA VAL A 10 -2.29 -14.96 2.38
C VAL A 10 -1.39 -14.07 1.53
N LEU A 11 -1.96 -13.29 0.60
CA LEU A 11 -1.20 -12.35 -0.24
C LEU A 11 -0.61 -11.21 0.59
N LEU A 12 -1.40 -10.58 1.47
CA LEU A 12 -0.89 -9.55 2.37
C LEU A 12 0.10 -10.11 3.40
N GLY A 13 -0.13 -11.32 3.93
CA GLY A 13 0.78 -12.00 4.86
C GLY A 13 2.15 -12.30 4.23
N SER A 14 2.19 -12.77 2.97
CA SER A 14 3.45 -13.05 2.27
C SER A 14 4.35 -11.82 2.05
N ILE A 15 3.73 -10.63 1.92
CA ILE A 15 4.47 -9.36 1.81
C ILE A 15 5.16 -9.02 3.13
N ILE A 16 4.53 -9.38 4.24
CA ILE A 16 4.98 -8.96 5.56
C ILE A 16 5.95 -9.99 6.17
N THR A 17 5.81 -11.28 5.86
CA THR A 17 6.77 -12.32 6.26
C THR A 17 8.14 -12.13 5.61
N THR A 18 8.20 -11.77 4.33
CA THR A 18 9.46 -11.47 3.63
C THR A 18 10.11 -10.17 4.10
N ALA A 19 9.32 -9.25 4.67
CA ALA A 19 9.84 -7.98 5.15
C ALA A 19 10.51 -8.08 6.54
N GLN A 20 10.18 -9.09 7.35
CA GLN A 20 10.74 -9.30 8.70
C GLN A 20 12.25 -9.42 8.73
N ASP A 21 12.81 -10.36 7.97
CA ASP A 21 14.25 -10.60 7.93
C ASP A 21 14.99 -9.37 7.40
N GLY A 22 14.42 -8.68 6.40
CA GLY A 22 14.99 -7.48 5.81
C GLY A 22 15.01 -6.26 6.73
N PHE A 23 13.96 -6.03 7.54
CA PHE A 23 13.89 -4.87 8.44
C PHE A 23 14.83 -4.99 9.63
N SER A 24 14.92 -6.18 10.23
CA SER A 24 15.88 -6.43 11.31
C SER A 24 17.33 -6.26 10.83
N ASP A 25 17.65 -6.78 9.64
CA ASP A 25 18.99 -6.72 9.08
C ASP A 25 19.37 -5.28 8.68
N ILE A 26 18.45 -4.49 8.12
CA ILE A 26 18.76 -3.11 7.75
C ILE A 26 18.91 -2.19 8.96
N LEU A 27 18.21 -2.46 10.07
CA LEU A 27 18.41 -1.74 11.33
C LEU A 27 19.84 -1.93 11.88
N ALA A 28 20.54 -3.01 11.55
CA ALA A 28 21.93 -3.21 11.95
C ALA A 28 22.85 -2.10 11.41
N ALA A 29 22.49 -1.47 10.28
CA ALA A 29 23.19 -0.34 9.68
C ALA A 29 22.96 0.99 10.43
N GLY A 30 22.11 1.03 11.46
CA GLY A 30 21.70 2.25 12.14
C GLY A 30 20.29 2.70 11.76
N VAL A 31 19.66 3.46 12.64
CA VAL A 31 18.26 3.91 12.49
C VAL A 31 18.05 4.75 11.24
N GLU A 32 18.90 5.74 10.99
CA GLU A 32 18.74 6.65 9.83
C GLU A 32 18.91 5.92 8.49
N ALA A 33 19.92 5.05 8.38
CA ALA A 33 20.11 4.21 7.19
C ALA A 33 18.94 3.23 6.99
N GLY A 34 18.45 2.65 8.09
CA GLY A 34 17.29 1.77 8.11
C GLY A 34 16.01 2.46 7.66
N GLU A 35 15.70 3.64 8.20
CA GLU A 35 14.54 4.45 7.84
C GLU A 35 14.58 4.84 6.35
N ARG A 36 15.74 5.29 5.86
CA ARG A 36 15.91 5.67 4.47
C ARG A 36 15.67 4.52 3.49
N TYR A 37 16.26 3.35 3.79
CA TYR A 37 16.04 2.15 2.99
C TYR A 37 14.57 1.72 3.05
N SER A 38 13.99 1.68 4.25
CA SER A 38 12.61 1.27 4.48
C SER A 38 11.62 2.16 3.73
N ASN A 39 11.86 3.47 3.71
CA ASN A 39 11.07 4.41 2.92
C ASN A 39 11.14 4.07 1.42
N SER A 40 12.36 3.91 0.89
CA SER A 40 12.57 3.57 -0.53
C SER A 40 11.95 2.22 -0.92
N TYR A 41 11.97 1.25 0.00
CA TYR A 41 11.43 -0.09 -0.19
C TYR A 41 9.89 -0.13 -0.09
N MET A 42 9.30 0.50 0.95
CA MET A 42 7.88 0.38 1.29
C MET A 42 6.98 1.44 0.65
N ALA A 43 7.46 2.66 0.46
CA ALA A 43 6.62 3.77 -0.02
C ALA A 43 5.88 3.41 -1.33
N PRO A 44 6.50 2.75 -2.33
CA PRO A 44 5.79 2.35 -3.54
C PRO A 44 4.59 1.43 -3.31
N ALA A 45 4.68 0.50 -2.34
CA ALA A 45 3.56 -0.37 -1.98
C ALA A 45 2.45 0.37 -1.23
N GLY A 46 2.84 1.28 -0.32
CA GLY A 46 1.91 2.18 0.36
C GLY A 46 1.15 3.08 -0.61
N GLU A 47 1.83 3.63 -1.62
CA GLU A 47 1.23 4.39 -2.72
C GLU A 47 0.24 3.51 -3.51
N ALA A 48 0.66 2.32 -3.95
CA ALA A 48 -0.19 1.39 -4.71
C ALA A 48 -1.49 1.06 -3.96
N LEU A 49 -1.40 0.75 -2.66
CA LEU A 49 -2.58 0.51 -1.82
C LEU A 49 -3.46 1.76 -1.71
N SER A 50 -2.87 2.95 -1.57
CA SER A 50 -3.63 4.20 -1.50
C SER A 50 -4.40 4.50 -2.82
N PHE A 51 -3.80 4.25 -3.98
CA PHE A 51 -4.51 4.31 -5.29
C PHE A 51 -5.60 3.23 -5.40
N ASN A 52 -5.32 2.01 -4.95
CA ASN A 52 -6.26 0.90 -4.93
C ASN A 52 -7.53 1.26 -4.14
N LEU A 53 -7.34 1.77 -2.92
CA LEU A 53 -8.41 2.22 -2.05
C LEU A 53 -9.15 3.42 -2.68
N SER A 54 -8.45 4.34 -3.33
CA SER A 54 -9.10 5.49 -3.98
C SER A 54 -10.01 5.11 -5.17
N SER A 55 -9.90 3.90 -5.70
CA SER A 55 -10.61 3.42 -6.88
C SER A 55 -11.95 2.72 -6.54
N GLY A 56 -12.80 2.54 -7.55
CA GLY A 56 -13.98 1.66 -7.47
C GLY A 56 -15.19 2.20 -6.69
N TRP A 57 -15.30 3.50 -6.37
CA TRP A 57 -16.43 4.06 -5.62
C TRP A 57 -17.79 4.05 -6.34
N TYR A 58 -17.81 3.96 -7.67
CA TYR A 58 -19.03 4.02 -8.48
C TYR A 58 -19.07 2.97 -9.59
N ASP A 59 -20.30 2.65 -10.02
CA ASP A 59 -20.65 1.71 -11.10
C ASP A 59 -21.67 2.33 -12.09
N ASP A 60 -22.06 3.58 -11.85
CA ASP A 60 -23.10 4.33 -12.57
C ASP A 60 -23.08 5.80 -12.09
N ALA A 61 -23.43 6.74 -12.95
CA ALA A 61 -23.73 8.10 -12.51
C ALA A 61 -25.12 8.20 -11.86
N ARG A 62 -26.02 7.26 -12.21
CA ARG A 62 -27.37 7.18 -11.63
C ARG A 62 -27.32 6.67 -10.20
N VAL A 63 -28.08 7.33 -9.32
CA VAL A 63 -28.27 6.88 -7.94
C VAL A 63 -29.49 5.97 -7.78
N LEU A 64 -29.47 5.17 -6.72
CA LEU A 64 -30.62 4.37 -6.28
C LEU A 64 -31.86 5.24 -6.02
N LYS A 65 -33.04 4.67 -6.29
CA LYS A 65 -34.33 5.27 -5.91
C LYS A 65 -34.44 5.35 -4.38
N PRO A 66 -35.24 6.28 -3.82
CA PRO A 66 -35.43 6.38 -2.37
C PRO A 66 -35.79 5.03 -1.73
N GLY A 67 -35.08 4.64 -0.68
CA GLY A 67 -35.31 3.40 0.06
C GLY A 67 -34.87 2.12 -0.65
N LYS A 68 -34.25 2.21 -1.84
CA LYS A 68 -33.65 1.06 -2.52
C LYS A 68 -32.22 0.85 -2.05
N PHE A 69 -31.84 -0.42 -1.96
CA PHE A 69 -30.55 -0.84 -1.43
C PHE A 69 -29.71 -1.55 -2.50
N LYS A 70 -28.40 -1.42 -2.38
CA LYS A 70 -27.41 -2.15 -3.17
C LYS A 70 -26.42 -2.82 -2.23
N ILE A 71 -26.08 -4.07 -2.49
CA ILE A 71 -24.99 -4.79 -1.81
C ILE A 71 -24.09 -5.40 -2.87
N GLN A 72 -22.79 -5.17 -2.73
CA GLN A 72 -21.79 -5.41 -3.74
C GLN A 72 -20.53 -6.02 -3.13
N VAL A 73 -19.95 -6.98 -3.83
CA VAL A 73 -18.59 -7.47 -3.57
C VAL A 73 -17.71 -6.90 -4.67
N LYS A 74 -16.65 -6.17 -4.29
CA LYS A 74 -15.65 -5.63 -5.23
C LYS A 74 -14.32 -6.34 -5.05
N ALA A 75 -13.66 -6.60 -6.16
CA ALA A 75 -12.28 -7.06 -6.22
C ALA A 75 -11.49 -6.10 -7.11
N HIS A 76 -10.35 -5.65 -6.62
CA HIS A 76 -9.46 -4.72 -7.29
C HIS A 76 -8.11 -5.40 -7.53
N GLY A 77 -7.45 -5.05 -8.63
CA GLY A 77 -6.03 -5.30 -8.84
C GLY A 77 -5.36 -4.02 -9.31
N THR A 78 -4.41 -3.53 -8.52
CA THR A 78 -3.66 -2.29 -8.83
C THR A 78 -2.28 -2.64 -9.35
N PHE A 79 -1.99 -2.21 -10.57
CA PHE A 79 -0.73 -2.48 -11.25
C PHE A 79 0.28 -1.39 -10.92
N ALA A 80 1.50 -1.81 -10.59
CA ALA A 80 2.61 -0.91 -10.31
C ALA A 80 3.34 -0.56 -11.62
N PRO A 81 3.65 0.73 -11.88
CA PRO A 81 4.49 1.08 -13.01
C PRO A 81 5.93 0.58 -12.78
N ASP A 82 6.65 0.23 -13.84
CA ASP A 82 8.01 -0.33 -13.73
C ASP A 82 8.99 0.58 -12.98
N SER A 83 8.80 1.90 -13.08
CA SER A 83 9.59 2.90 -12.36
C SER A 83 9.43 2.88 -10.84
N LYS A 84 8.42 2.18 -10.32
CA LYS A 84 8.12 2.03 -8.88
C LYS A 84 8.45 0.64 -8.34
N LYS A 85 8.91 -0.27 -9.21
CA LYS A 85 9.34 -1.63 -8.82
C LYS A 85 10.78 -1.65 -8.32
N ASN A 86 11.57 -0.62 -8.63
CA ASN A 86 12.95 -0.53 -8.21
C ASN A 86 13.30 0.90 -7.81
N PHE A 87 14.31 1.04 -6.95
CA PHE A 87 14.95 2.30 -6.62
C PHE A 87 16.46 2.18 -6.80
N LEU A 88 17.15 3.31 -6.95
CA LEU A 88 18.60 3.33 -7.05
C LEU A 88 19.19 3.40 -5.64
N LEU A 89 19.93 2.36 -5.24
CA LEU A 89 20.72 2.35 -4.00
C LEU A 89 22.16 2.78 -4.32
N ASP A 90 22.64 3.82 -3.64
CA ASP A 90 24.01 4.32 -3.75
C ASP A 90 24.81 4.01 -2.47
N PRO A 91 25.76 3.07 -2.51
CA PRO A 91 26.60 2.74 -1.35
C PRO A 91 27.30 3.95 -0.72
N ALA A 92 27.75 4.93 -1.51
CA ALA A 92 28.46 6.10 -0.98
C ALA A 92 27.56 6.99 -0.11
N GLU A 93 26.26 7.01 -0.42
CA GLU A 93 25.28 7.75 0.34
C GLU A 93 24.99 7.09 1.69
N TYR A 94 24.86 5.76 1.69
CA TYR A 94 24.73 4.98 2.92
C TYR A 94 26.01 5.04 3.76
N GLU A 95 27.19 5.03 3.14
CA GLU A 95 28.47 5.20 3.84
C GLU A 95 28.51 6.50 4.64
N ALA A 96 28.08 7.61 4.03
CA ALA A 96 28.05 8.91 4.71
C ALA A 96 27.10 8.94 5.91
N ILE A 97 25.89 8.37 5.76
CA ILE A 97 24.88 8.31 6.84
C ILE A 97 25.36 7.43 8.00
N ILE A 98 25.92 6.26 7.67
CA ILE A 98 26.39 5.29 8.66
C ILE A 98 27.65 5.84 9.35
N GLN A 99 28.54 6.53 8.63
CA GLN A 99 29.69 7.21 9.24
C GLN A 99 29.25 8.28 10.24
N ASP A 100 28.28 9.14 9.89
CA ASP A 100 27.79 10.17 10.82
C ASP A 100 27.14 9.52 12.06
N SER A 101 26.33 8.47 11.85
CA SER A 101 25.75 7.69 12.94
C SER A 101 26.83 7.07 13.83
N TYR A 102 27.90 6.53 13.24
CA TYR A 102 29.04 5.93 13.94
C TYR A 102 29.83 6.96 14.76
N ASP A 103 30.11 8.13 14.17
CA ASP A 103 30.87 9.21 14.81
C ASP A 103 30.14 9.79 16.04
N ASN A 104 28.81 9.68 16.07
CA ASN A 104 27.98 10.05 17.21
C ASN A 104 27.89 8.97 18.32
N THR A 105 28.57 7.82 18.14
CA THR A 105 28.69 6.79 19.18
C THR A 105 29.90 7.04 20.11
N ASN A 106 30.01 6.24 21.16
CA ASN A 106 31.20 6.21 22.03
C ASN A 106 32.25 5.19 21.55
N ASN A 107 32.18 4.73 20.30
CA ASN A 107 33.11 3.76 19.76
C ASN A 107 34.48 4.38 19.44
N PRO A 108 35.56 3.59 19.37
CA PRO A 108 36.85 4.06 18.87
C PRO A 108 36.73 4.61 17.44
N PRO A 109 37.55 5.61 17.05
CA PRO A 109 37.50 6.18 15.69
C PRO A 109 37.68 5.10 14.62
N ALA A 110 36.75 5.08 13.66
CA ALA A 110 36.76 4.15 12.54
C ALA A 110 36.21 4.81 11.27
N ASN A 111 36.69 4.33 10.13
CA ASN A 111 36.15 4.65 8.83
C ASN A 111 35.15 3.55 8.43
N ILE A 112 33.96 3.97 8.02
CA ILE A 112 32.93 3.11 7.48
C ILE A 112 33.16 2.94 5.97
N GLU A 113 33.03 1.71 5.49
CA GLU A 113 33.04 1.37 4.07
C GLU A 113 31.74 0.63 3.73
N VAL A 114 31.03 1.08 2.69
CA VAL A 114 29.81 0.41 2.21
C VAL A 114 30.00 -0.07 0.77
N SER A 115 29.66 -1.32 0.52
CA SER A 115 29.78 -1.94 -0.81
C SER A 115 28.67 -2.98 -1.02
N PHE A 116 28.43 -3.36 -2.27
CA PHE A 116 27.62 -4.55 -2.55
C PHE A 116 28.42 -5.84 -2.26
N GLY A 117 27.73 -6.98 -2.18
CA GLY A 117 28.34 -8.30 -1.94
C GLY A 117 29.46 -8.71 -2.92
N ASP A 118 29.49 -8.11 -4.12
CA ASP A 118 30.56 -8.30 -5.11
C ASP A 118 31.73 -7.30 -4.98
N GLY A 119 31.71 -6.45 -3.94
CA GLY A 119 32.70 -5.41 -3.68
C GLY A 119 32.50 -4.12 -4.49
N SER A 120 31.46 -4.02 -5.31
CA SER A 120 31.14 -2.79 -6.07
C SER A 120 30.63 -1.68 -5.15
N THR A 121 31.07 -0.45 -5.39
CA THR A 121 30.51 0.78 -4.77
C THR A 121 29.67 1.60 -5.75
N ALA A 122 29.56 1.17 -7.01
CA ALA A 122 28.73 1.84 -8.00
C ALA A 122 27.24 1.66 -7.68
N PRO A 123 26.40 2.71 -7.81
CA PRO A 123 24.96 2.62 -7.55
C PRO A 123 24.26 1.56 -8.40
N ARG A 124 23.26 0.89 -7.83
CA ARG A 124 22.50 -0.18 -8.50
C ARG A 124 21.02 -0.11 -8.23
N SER A 125 20.26 -0.65 -9.16
CA SER A 125 18.80 -0.79 -9.06
C SER A 125 18.48 -1.94 -8.12
N ILE A 126 17.76 -1.65 -7.04
CA ILE A 126 17.29 -2.60 -6.02
C ILE A 126 15.76 -2.61 -6.01
N ALA A 127 15.18 -3.79 -5.79
CA ALA A 127 13.74 -3.97 -5.74
C ALA A 127 13.09 -3.17 -4.60
N THR A 128 11.88 -2.68 -4.87
CA THR A 128 10.95 -2.20 -3.84
C THR A 128 10.09 -3.38 -3.37
N ALA A 129 9.21 -3.16 -2.39
CA ALA A 129 8.22 -4.16 -1.95
C ALA A 129 7.28 -4.64 -3.09
N LEU A 130 7.26 -3.96 -4.24
CA LEU A 130 6.49 -4.34 -5.43
C LEU A 130 7.32 -5.03 -6.52
N GLY A 131 8.65 -5.04 -6.41
CA GLY A 131 9.55 -5.52 -7.46
C GLY A 131 10.24 -6.83 -7.13
N GLU A 132 11.22 -7.18 -7.96
CA GLU A 132 12.13 -8.30 -7.78
C GLU A 132 13.53 -7.90 -8.21
N ASN A 133 14.54 -8.39 -7.49
CA ASN A 133 15.94 -8.22 -7.89
C ASN A 133 16.29 -9.26 -8.95
N ALA A 134 17.10 -8.87 -9.94
CA ALA A 134 17.54 -9.80 -10.98
C ALA A 134 18.42 -10.96 -10.46
N MET A 135 19.05 -10.76 -9.30
CA MET A 135 19.82 -11.73 -8.53
C MET A 135 19.83 -11.29 -7.08
N GLU A 136 20.11 -12.20 -6.15
CA GLU A 136 20.28 -11.89 -4.73
C GLU A 136 21.23 -10.69 -4.54
N GLN A 137 20.79 -9.70 -3.78
CA GLN A 137 21.54 -8.48 -3.50
C GLN A 137 21.92 -8.45 -2.03
N GLN A 138 23.16 -8.05 -1.75
CA GLN A 138 23.67 -7.87 -0.40
C GLN A 138 24.37 -6.52 -0.31
N LEU A 139 24.20 -5.86 0.82
CA LEU A 139 24.99 -4.70 1.23
C LEU A 139 25.98 -5.16 2.32
N ILE A 140 27.24 -4.79 2.16
CA ILE A 140 28.32 -5.11 3.09
C ILE A 140 28.79 -3.80 3.71
N ILE A 141 28.72 -3.74 5.04
CA ILE A 141 29.13 -2.57 5.83
C ILE A 141 30.34 -2.99 6.65
N ARG A 142 31.43 -2.25 6.55
CA ARG A 142 32.66 -2.52 7.30
C ARG A 142 33.03 -1.31 8.13
N SER A 143 33.48 -1.57 9.36
CA SER A 143 34.17 -0.59 10.18
C SER A 143 35.66 -0.93 10.24
N ARG A 144 36.52 0.03 9.91
CA ARG A 144 37.98 -0.10 10.01
C ARG A 144 38.55 0.95 10.93
N GLU A 145 39.44 0.56 11.85
CA GLU A 145 40.09 1.53 12.72
C GLU A 145 40.80 2.62 11.91
N ALA A 146 40.56 3.89 12.27
CA ALA A 146 40.84 5.04 11.42
C ALA A 146 42.33 5.21 11.04
N THR A 147 43.25 4.71 11.88
CA THR A 147 44.70 4.90 11.70
C THR A 147 45.39 3.70 11.02
N SER A 148 45.10 2.49 11.49
CA SER A 148 45.75 1.23 11.08
C SER A 148 45.02 0.53 9.94
N GLY A 149 43.75 0.86 9.69
CA GLY A 149 42.90 0.20 8.69
C GLY A 149 42.52 -1.23 9.04
N ILE A 150 42.76 -1.66 10.28
CA ILE A 150 42.36 -2.98 10.78
C ILE A 150 40.83 -3.08 10.75
N LEU A 151 40.31 -4.16 10.17
CA LEU A 151 38.89 -4.46 10.19
C LEU A 151 38.43 -4.74 11.63
N LEU A 152 37.44 -3.98 12.08
CA LEU A 152 36.84 -4.10 13.41
C LEU A 152 35.58 -4.95 13.37
N GLN A 153 34.71 -4.68 12.39
CA GLN A 153 33.40 -5.32 12.22
C GLN A 153 33.05 -5.36 10.73
N GLU A 154 32.33 -6.41 10.33
CA GLU A 154 31.72 -6.55 9.01
C GLU A 154 30.30 -7.09 9.20
N ASP A 155 29.33 -6.34 8.67
CA ASP A 155 27.92 -6.74 8.65
C ASP A 155 27.47 -6.97 7.20
N VAL A 156 26.68 -8.02 7.00
CA VAL A 156 26.11 -8.40 5.71
C VAL A 156 24.61 -8.30 5.81
N ILE A 157 24.02 -7.43 4.99
CA ILE A 157 22.59 -7.18 4.94
C ILE A 157 22.06 -7.75 3.64
N ASN A 158 21.14 -8.69 3.73
CA ASN A 158 20.44 -9.18 2.55
C ASN A 158 19.35 -8.17 2.16
N LEU A 159 19.37 -7.71 0.92
CA LEU A 159 18.36 -6.79 0.43
C LEU A 159 17.17 -7.60 -0.10
N PRO A 160 15.99 -7.53 0.52
CA PRO A 160 14.85 -8.37 0.17
C PRO A 160 14.34 -8.14 -1.26
N ASN A 161 13.63 -9.16 -1.76
CA ASN A 161 12.75 -9.03 -2.91
C ASN A 161 11.35 -8.60 -2.45
N GLY A 162 10.58 -7.97 -3.35
CA GLY A 162 9.17 -7.70 -3.13
C GLY A 162 8.25 -8.72 -3.82
N LEU A 163 6.99 -8.31 -3.99
CA LEU A 163 5.92 -9.10 -4.62
C LEU A 163 6.24 -9.64 -6.02
N GLY A 164 7.12 -8.97 -6.76
CA GLY A 164 7.52 -9.41 -8.10
C GLY A 164 8.08 -10.83 -8.10
N ASN A 165 8.81 -11.21 -7.04
CA ASN A 165 9.44 -12.52 -6.90
C ASN A 165 8.43 -13.67 -6.77
N GLU A 166 7.23 -13.37 -6.26
CA GLU A 166 6.10 -14.31 -6.20
C GLU A 166 5.30 -14.36 -7.52
N GLY A 167 5.79 -13.70 -8.58
CA GLY A 167 5.13 -13.58 -9.88
C GLY A 167 3.91 -12.66 -9.87
N LEU A 168 3.78 -11.80 -8.86
CA LEU A 168 2.65 -10.89 -8.69
C LEU A 168 3.03 -9.49 -9.14
N ASP A 169 2.45 -9.06 -10.25
CA ASP A 169 2.64 -7.70 -10.80
C ASP A 169 1.49 -6.73 -10.42
N LEU A 170 0.76 -7.05 -9.36
CA LEU A 170 -0.34 -6.22 -8.87
C LEU A 170 -0.55 -6.38 -7.37
N VAL A 171 -1.11 -5.33 -6.77
CA VAL A 171 -1.62 -5.33 -5.40
C VAL A 171 -3.11 -5.62 -5.41
N PRO A 172 -3.54 -6.80 -4.90
CA PRO A 172 -4.95 -7.19 -4.89
C PRO A 172 -5.66 -6.66 -3.65
N THR A 173 -6.93 -6.26 -3.80
CA THR A 173 -7.82 -6.03 -2.64
C THR A 173 -9.23 -6.51 -2.94
N ALA A 174 -10.01 -6.73 -1.88
CA ALA A 174 -11.44 -6.96 -2.02
C ALA A 174 -12.21 -6.46 -0.79
N PHE A 175 -13.40 -5.93 -1.01
CA PHE A 175 -14.23 -5.40 0.06
C PHE A 175 -15.71 -5.47 -0.27
N LEU A 176 -16.54 -5.40 0.78
CA LEU A 176 -17.98 -5.27 0.65
C LEU A 176 -18.33 -3.80 0.52
N GLN A 177 -19.28 -3.48 -0.36
CA GLN A 177 -19.84 -2.14 -0.49
C GLN A 177 -21.37 -2.22 -0.47
N ALA A 178 -22.00 -1.36 0.30
CA ALA A 178 -23.44 -1.17 0.34
C ALA A 178 -23.81 0.25 -0.05
N GLY A 179 -25.02 0.44 -0.56
CA GLY A 179 -25.57 1.75 -0.87
C GLY A 179 -27.07 1.82 -0.61
N VAL A 180 -27.56 3.01 -0.26
CA VAL A 180 -28.98 3.31 -0.07
C VAL A 180 -29.34 4.63 -0.73
N GLY A 181 -30.42 4.62 -1.50
CA GLY A 181 -30.99 5.85 -2.07
C GLY A 181 -31.71 6.66 -1.00
N LEU A 182 -31.30 7.92 -0.80
CA LEU A 182 -31.89 8.83 0.19
C LEU A 182 -33.02 9.68 -0.39
N GLY A 183 -33.11 9.77 -1.72
CA GLY A 183 -34.01 10.69 -2.42
C GLY A 183 -33.33 11.99 -2.82
N ALA A 184 -34.04 12.86 -3.55
CA ALA A 184 -33.50 14.08 -4.16
C ALA A 184 -32.22 13.85 -5.02
N GLY A 185 -32.08 12.66 -5.60
CA GLY A 185 -30.89 12.29 -6.37
C GLY A 185 -29.67 11.94 -5.52
N LEU A 186 -29.82 11.68 -4.22
CA LEU A 186 -28.73 11.29 -3.31
C LEU A 186 -28.69 9.78 -3.06
N GLU A 187 -27.48 9.22 -3.01
CA GLU A 187 -27.17 7.86 -2.53
C GLU A 187 -26.02 7.90 -1.54
N LEU A 188 -26.27 7.36 -0.35
CA LEU A 188 -25.23 7.10 0.65
C LEU A 188 -24.63 5.72 0.39
N LYS A 189 -23.31 5.63 0.47
CA LYS A 189 -22.53 4.41 0.28
C LYS A 189 -21.65 4.16 1.49
N ALA A 190 -21.42 2.90 1.78
CA ALA A 190 -20.43 2.47 2.75
C ALA A 190 -19.67 1.27 2.20
N ARG A 191 -18.36 1.20 2.46
CA ARG A 191 -17.57 -0.02 2.21
C ARG A 191 -16.91 -0.48 3.49
N LEU A 192 -16.74 -1.79 3.62
CA LEU A 192 -16.10 -2.39 4.78
C LEU A 192 -15.36 -3.68 4.44
N VAL A 193 -14.25 -3.87 5.15
CA VAL A 193 -13.66 -5.17 5.46
C VAL A 193 -13.70 -5.25 6.99
N PRO A 194 -14.46 -6.18 7.59
CA PRO A 194 -14.43 -6.32 9.04
C PRO A 194 -13.00 -6.66 9.49
N LYS A 195 -12.67 -6.41 10.75
CA LYS A 195 -11.39 -6.84 11.32
C LYS A 195 -11.24 -8.36 11.13
N ILE A 196 -10.25 -8.74 10.35
CA ILE A 196 -9.89 -10.13 10.04
C ILE A 196 -8.45 -10.32 10.51
N THR A 197 -8.25 -11.35 11.33
CA THR A 197 -6.94 -11.82 11.74
C THR A 197 -6.66 -13.15 11.04
N PHE A 198 -5.48 -13.27 10.42
CA PHE A 198 -5.00 -14.49 9.79
C PHE A 198 -3.52 -14.64 10.08
N GLU A 199 -3.14 -15.73 10.76
CA GLU A 199 -1.80 -15.87 11.35
C GLU A 199 -1.54 -14.62 12.22
N GLU A 200 -0.43 -13.92 12.02
CA GLU A 200 -0.09 -12.72 12.77
C GLU A 200 -0.54 -11.43 12.07
N ALA A 201 -1.14 -11.55 10.88
CA ALA A 201 -1.63 -10.42 10.10
C ALA A 201 -3.06 -10.03 10.50
N GLU A 202 -3.27 -8.76 10.80
CA GLU A 202 -4.59 -8.17 10.99
C GLU A 202 -4.89 -7.13 9.91
N THR A 203 -6.12 -7.13 9.39
CA THR A 203 -6.58 -6.09 8.46
C THR A 203 -8.02 -5.68 8.72
N SER A 204 -8.29 -4.39 8.58
CA SER A 204 -9.63 -3.82 8.62
C SER A 204 -9.75 -2.63 7.66
N LEU A 205 -10.97 -2.39 7.17
CA LEU A 205 -11.26 -1.27 6.29
C LEU A 205 -12.66 -0.75 6.54
N TYR A 206 -12.82 0.56 6.53
CA TYR A 206 -14.13 1.19 6.44
C TYR A 206 -14.10 2.41 5.53
N GLY A 207 -15.24 2.74 4.94
CA GLY A 207 -15.38 3.93 4.13
C GLY A 207 -16.82 4.37 4.00
N VAL A 208 -17.01 5.68 3.79
CA VAL A 208 -18.30 6.32 3.58
C VAL A 208 -18.24 7.19 2.35
N GLY A 209 -19.31 7.22 1.57
CA GLY A 209 -19.38 8.06 0.39
C GLY A 209 -20.79 8.56 0.10
N LEU A 210 -20.88 9.73 -0.51
CA LEU A 210 -22.13 10.35 -0.91
C LEU A 210 -22.07 10.66 -2.40
N GLN A 211 -23.05 10.15 -3.15
CA GLN A 211 -23.22 10.45 -4.58
C GLN A 211 -24.47 11.30 -4.79
N TRP A 212 -24.37 12.31 -5.63
CA TRP A 212 -25.47 13.19 -6.01
C TRP A 212 -25.64 13.26 -7.53
N GLU A 213 -26.73 12.70 -8.05
CA GLU A 213 -27.13 12.76 -9.45
C GLU A 213 -27.86 14.07 -9.76
N PHE A 214 -27.10 15.10 -10.11
CA PHE A 214 -27.65 16.43 -10.41
C PHE A 214 -28.46 16.46 -11.71
N THR A 215 -28.29 15.49 -12.63
CA THR A 215 -29.12 15.42 -13.85
C THR A 215 -30.60 15.21 -13.57
N LYS A 216 -30.98 14.73 -12.38
CA LYS A 216 -32.39 14.65 -11.96
C LYS A 216 -33.06 16.00 -11.78
N LEU A 217 -32.30 17.06 -11.48
CA LEU A 217 -32.83 18.43 -11.43
C LEU A 217 -33.29 18.93 -12.81
N LEU A 218 -32.70 18.38 -13.87
CA LEU A 218 -32.95 18.78 -15.24
C LEU A 218 -34.03 17.91 -15.92
N GLN A 219 -34.57 16.91 -15.21
CA GLN A 219 -35.63 16.04 -15.71
C GLN A 219 -37.00 16.64 -15.34
N PRO A 220 -37.80 17.12 -16.31
CA PRO A 220 -39.09 17.77 -16.02
C PRO A 220 -40.14 16.86 -15.37
N SER A 221 -39.95 15.54 -15.47
CA SER A 221 -40.82 14.52 -14.88
C SER A 221 -40.07 13.19 -14.72
N ASP A 222 -40.54 12.30 -13.85
CA ASP A 222 -39.96 10.96 -13.60
C ASP A 222 -39.90 10.06 -14.85
N ASP A 223 -40.70 10.36 -15.89
CA ASP A 223 -40.73 9.65 -17.17
C ASP A 223 -39.75 10.21 -18.23
N SER A 224 -39.19 11.40 -18.00
CA SER A 224 -38.23 12.03 -18.91
C SER A 224 -36.83 11.47 -18.72
N THR A 225 -36.50 10.42 -19.47
CA THR A 225 -35.17 9.79 -19.42
C THR A 225 -34.19 10.46 -20.38
N LEU A 226 -33.35 11.36 -19.86
CA LEU A 226 -32.17 11.81 -20.60
C LEU A 226 -31.30 10.59 -20.97
N PRO A 227 -30.70 10.55 -22.17
CA PRO A 227 -29.86 9.43 -22.59
C PRO A 227 -28.57 9.31 -21.78
N ILE A 228 -28.23 10.35 -21.01
CA ILE A 228 -27.03 10.48 -20.19
C ILE A 228 -27.45 10.89 -18.77
N ALA A 229 -26.76 10.36 -17.78
CA ALA A 229 -26.81 10.79 -16.40
C ALA A 229 -25.45 11.34 -15.96
N ALA A 230 -25.44 12.28 -15.02
CA ALA A 230 -24.22 12.82 -14.44
C ALA A 230 -24.39 13.05 -12.93
N SER A 231 -23.30 12.83 -12.20
CA SER A 231 -23.27 12.94 -10.75
C SER A 231 -21.92 13.40 -10.21
N PHE A 232 -21.94 13.96 -9.01
CA PHE A 232 -20.76 14.10 -8.18
C PHE A 232 -20.72 13.02 -7.11
N LEU A 233 -19.53 12.60 -6.69
CA LEU A 233 -19.34 11.71 -5.55
C LEU A 233 -18.20 12.23 -4.67
N ALA A 234 -18.38 12.17 -3.36
CA ALA A 234 -17.30 12.30 -2.38
C ALA A 234 -17.22 11.02 -1.56
N GLY A 235 -16.03 10.45 -1.40
CA GLY A 235 -15.80 9.20 -0.67
C GLY A 235 -14.58 9.30 0.21
N TYR A 236 -14.67 8.80 1.43
CA TYR A 236 -13.56 8.68 2.36
C TYR A 236 -13.35 7.21 2.74
N THR A 237 -12.11 6.77 2.87
CA THR A 237 -11.79 5.42 3.33
C THR A 237 -10.56 5.38 4.17
N ARG A 238 -10.61 4.48 5.14
CA ARG A 238 -9.49 4.13 5.98
C ARG A 238 -9.28 2.63 5.94
N LEU A 239 -8.01 2.25 5.80
CA LEU A 239 -7.52 0.89 5.99
C LEU A 239 -6.52 0.95 7.13
N ASP A 240 -6.65 0.00 8.06
CA ASP A 240 -5.68 -0.24 9.11
C ASP A 240 -5.25 -1.70 8.97
N ALA A 241 -3.94 -1.94 8.89
CA ALA A 241 -3.34 -3.25 8.82
C ALA A 241 -2.19 -3.34 9.81
N SER A 242 -1.99 -4.50 10.42
CA SER A 242 -0.84 -4.77 11.27
C SER A 242 -0.35 -6.19 11.04
N TYR A 243 0.90 -6.43 11.39
CA TYR A 243 1.46 -7.77 11.48
C TYR A 243 2.36 -7.83 12.70
N ASP A 244 2.06 -8.75 13.60
CA ASP A 244 2.87 -8.97 14.79
C ASP A 244 4.01 -9.96 14.46
N PHE A 245 5.24 -9.63 14.80
CA PHE A 245 6.33 -10.60 14.66
C PHE A 245 6.22 -11.60 15.82
N GLU A 246 6.08 -12.90 15.52
CA GLU A 246 6.15 -13.91 16.59
C GLU A 246 7.51 -13.80 17.29
N ASP A 247 7.55 -14.01 18.60
CA ASP A 247 8.78 -13.91 19.40
C ASP A 247 9.89 -14.85 18.86
N GLY A 248 10.82 -14.25 18.10
CA GLY A 248 12.21 -14.67 17.91
C GLY A 248 12.61 -15.15 16.51
N VAL A 249 13.71 -14.58 15.95
CA VAL A 249 14.93 -15.29 15.47
C VAL A 249 16.16 -14.35 15.35
N VAL A 250 16.04 -13.04 15.10
CA VAL A 250 17.22 -12.17 14.83
C VAL A 250 17.49 -11.10 15.92
N VAL A 251 16.47 -10.64 16.63
CA VAL A 251 16.55 -9.54 17.61
C VAL A 251 15.61 -9.84 18.80
N ASP A 252 16.14 -9.90 20.02
CA ASP A 252 15.33 -10.04 21.24
C ASP A 252 14.46 -8.79 21.41
N GLY A 253 13.21 -8.90 21.87
CA GLY A 253 12.35 -7.73 21.91
C GLY A 253 11.01 -7.96 22.59
N ALA A 254 10.17 -6.93 22.56
CA ALA A 254 8.81 -7.00 23.06
C ALA A 254 7.86 -6.19 22.17
N ASN A 255 6.68 -6.75 21.91
CA ASN A 255 5.59 -6.14 21.13
C ASN A 255 6.05 -5.66 19.75
N GLN A 256 6.86 -6.46 19.05
CA GLN A 256 7.38 -6.10 17.75
C GLN A 256 6.31 -6.30 16.68
N SER A 257 6.00 -5.26 15.93
CA SER A 257 5.02 -5.33 14.86
C SER A 257 5.30 -4.28 13.78
N ILE A 258 4.70 -4.49 12.61
CA ILE A 258 4.57 -3.44 11.60
C ILE A 258 3.11 -3.03 11.51
N GLU A 259 2.84 -1.74 11.69
CA GLU A 259 1.50 -1.16 11.54
C GLU A 259 1.46 -0.28 10.30
N THR A 260 0.39 -0.36 9.52
CA THR A 260 0.18 0.46 8.33
C THR A 260 -1.23 1.03 8.32
N GLN A 261 -1.31 2.36 8.27
CA GLN A 261 -2.55 3.11 8.27
C GLN A 261 -2.65 3.91 6.96
N ILE A 262 -3.75 3.73 6.23
CA ILE A 262 -3.98 4.42 4.95
C ILE A 262 -5.31 5.14 5.00
N SER A 263 -5.31 6.43 4.69
CA SER A 263 -6.52 7.23 4.55
C SER A 263 -6.61 7.81 3.13
N SER A 264 -7.79 7.73 2.52
CA SER A 264 -8.04 8.20 1.15
C SER A 264 -9.32 9.00 1.07
N LEU A 265 -9.23 10.20 0.52
CA LEU A 265 -10.33 11.04 0.08
C LEU A 265 -10.41 10.99 -1.45
N ASN A 266 -11.60 10.72 -1.98
CA ASN A 266 -11.92 10.71 -3.40
C ASN A 266 -13.06 11.69 -3.70
N LEU A 267 -12.87 12.55 -4.70
CA LEU A 267 -13.88 13.45 -5.25
C LEU A 267 -14.04 13.13 -6.73
N SER A 268 -15.22 12.70 -7.17
CA SER A 268 -15.47 12.25 -8.54
C SER A 268 -16.54 13.08 -9.24
N ALA A 269 -16.29 13.41 -10.51
CA ALA A 269 -17.31 13.81 -11.48
C ALA A 269 -17.56 12.63 -12.41
N ILE A 270 -18.80 12.16 -12.50
CA ILE A 270 -19.17 10.90 -13.12
C ILE A 270 -20.20 11.16 -14.21
N VAL A 271 -20.05 10.50 -15.35
CA VAL A 271 -21.06 10.45 -16.42
C VAL A 271 -21.36 9.00 -16.78
N SER A 272 -22.59 8.73 -17.17
CA SER A 272 -22.96 7.42 -17.69
C SER A 272 -24.07 7.52 -18.73
N THR A 273 -24.16 6.51 -19.59
CA THR A 273 -25.38 6.31 -20.38
C THR A 273 -26.58 6.05 -19.45
N ASN A 274 -27.79 6.05 -20.01
CA ASN A 274 -29.01 5.65 -19.31
C ASN A 274 -29.61 4.34 -19.85
N TYR A 275 -28.76 3.46 -20.38
CA TYR A 275 -29.20 2.16 -20.86
C TYR A 275 -29.54 1.22 -19.70
N LYS A 276 -30.58 0.39 -19.88
CA LYS A 276 -31.11 -0.48 -18.82
C LYS A 276 -30.27 -1.74 -18.62
N VAL A 277 -29.83 -2.36 -19.71
CA VAL A 277 -29.11 -3.65 -19.69
C VAL A 277 -27.60 -3.43 -19.71
N LEU A 278 -27.05 -2.85 -20.77
CA LEU A 278 -25.63 -2.58 -20.91
C LEU A 278 -25.37 -1.08 -20.78
N ASN A 279 -24.77 -0.67 -19.67
CA ASN A 279 -24.54 0.74 -19.34
C ASN A 279 -23.05 1.06 -19.32
N PHE A 280 -22.66 2.13 -20.00
CA PHE A 280 -21.28 2.61 -19.99
C PHE A 280 -21.18 3.81 -19.04
N TYR A 281 -20.09 3.88 -18.29
CA TYR A 281 -19.81 4.99 -17.38
C TYR A 281 -18.34 5.36 -17.42
N GLY A 282 -18.06 6.57 -16.98
CA GLY A 282 -16.71 7.04 -16.74
C GLY A 282 -16.71 8.23 -15.81
N GLY A 283 -15.53 8.62 -15.37
CA GLY A 283 -15.41 9.76 -14.48
C GLY A 283 -14.00 10.31 -14.40
N LEU A 284 -13.92 11.53 -13.91
CA LEU A 284 -12.69 12.18 -13.49
C LEU A 284 -12.71 12.26 -11.97
N ASN A 285 -11.64 11.80 -11.35
CA ASN A 285 -11.52 11.69 -9.90
C ASN A 285 -10.32 12.51 -9.45
N TYR A 286 -10.49 13.36 -8.46
CA TYR A 286 -9.39 13.89 -7.67
C TYR A 286 -9.28 13.04 -6.41
N TYR A 287 -8.07 12.60 -6.07
CA TYR A 287 -7.84 11.85 -4.85
C TYR A 287 -6.74 12.51 -4.01
N ARG A 288 -6.81 12.29 -2.71
CA ARG A 288 -5.77 12.61 -1.73
C ARG A 288 -5.65 11.42 -0.79
N GLY A 289 -4.45 10.85 -0.72
CA GLY A 289 -4.13 9.69 0.10
C GLY A 289 -2.98 10.00 1.04
N THR A 290 -3.06 9.48 2.26
CA THR A 290 -2.00 9.51 3.26
C THR A 290 -1.74 8.08 3.71
N THR A 291 -0.47 7.70 3.79
CA THR A 291 -0.02 6.39 4.29
C THR A 291 0.99 6.64 5.38
N GLN A 292 0.85 5.92 6.49
CA GLN A 292 1.82 5.87 7.58
C GLN A 292 2.11 4.40 7.86
N THR A 293 3.40 4.03 7.86
CA THR A 293 3.86 2.69 8.19
C THR A 293 4.91 2.79 9.30
N ASP A 294 4.60 2.20 10.45
CA ASP A 294 5.44 2.25 11.63
C ASP A 294 5.95 0.84 11.96
N LEU A 295 7.25 0.73 12.26
CA LEU A 295 7.85 -0.45 12.85
C LEU A 295 7.87 -0.24 14.36
N LEU A 296 6.96 -0.91 15.06
CA LEU A 296 6.72 -0.72 16.49
C LEU A 296 7.43 -1.80 17.32
N GLY A 297 7.58 -1.49 18.61
CA GLY A 297 8.14 -2.38 19.62
C GLY A 297 9.61 -2.12 19.92
N THR A 298 10.20 -3.01 20.73
CA THR A 298 11.61 -2.92 21.11
C THR A 298 12.46 -3.94 20.37
N TYR A 299 13.64 -3.52 19.93
CA TYR A 299 14.57 -4.31 19.13
C TYR A 299 15.94 -4.33 19.82
N THR A 300 16.27 -5.46 20.44
CA THR A 300 17.51 -5.71 21.18
C THR A 300 18.48 -6.58 20.39
N PHE A 301 19.64 -6.01 20.05
CA PHE A 301 20.61 -6.68 19.19
C PHE A 301 21.35 -7.81 19.92
N ALA A 302 21.28 -9.03 19.37
CA ALA A 302 21.92 -10.22 19.97
C ALA A 302 23.44 -10.32 19.69
N SER A 303 23.97 -9.46 18.83
CA SER A 303 25.40 -9.39 18.49
C SER A 303 25.83 -7.94 18.23
N ASN A 304 27.14 -7.68 18.20
CA ASN A 304 27.64 -6.37 17.80
C ASN A 304 27.40 -6.17 16.30
N THR A 305 26.88 -5.01 15.93
CA THR A 305 26.88 -4.47 14.57
C THR A 305 27.89 -3.32 14.49
N VAL A 306 28.06 -2.75 13.31
CA VAL A 306 28.88 -1.55 13.09
C VAL A 306 28.41 -0.39 13.97
N ILE A 307 27.10 -0.26 14.19
CA ILE A 307 26.50 0.84 14.97
C ILE A 307 26.15 0.43 16.40
N PHE A 308 25.57 -0.76 16.58
CA PHE A 308 24.98 -1.15 17.85
C PHE A 308 25.83 -2.21 18.57
N PRO A 309 26.18 -2.00 19.85
CA PRO A 309 26.76 -3.07 20.66
C PRO A 309 25.70 -4.13 20.99
N ILE A 310 26.16 -5.32 21.36
CA ILE A 310 25.31 -6.37 21.92
C ILE A 310 24.44 -5.83 23.08
N ALA A 311 23.18 -6.26 23.11
CA ALA A 311 22.16 -5.82 24.05
C ALA A 311 21.79 -4.32 23.98
N ALA A 312 22.23 -3.58 22.95
CA ALA A 312 21.61 -2.30 22.63
C ALA A 312 20.16 -2.50 22.25
N THR A 313 19.29 -1.57 22.64
CA THR A 313 17.87 -1.59 22.31
C THR A 313 17.48 -0.31 21.59
N VAL A 314 16.70 -0.45 20.51
CA VAL A 314 15.98 0.66 19.86
C VAL A 314 14.48 0.45 20.02
N GLU A 315 13.73 1.55 20.13
CA GLU A 315 12.27 1.56 20.35
C GLU A 315 11.63 2.31 19.18
N ASP A 316 10.59 1.72 18.59
CA ASP A 316 9.83 2.22 17.44
C ASP A 316 10.73 2.83 16.33
N PRO A 317 11.71 2.07 15.81
CA PRO A 317 12.87 2.64 15.13
C PRO A 317 12.58 3.19 13.73
N ILE A 318 11.46 2.83 13.09
CA ILE A 318 11.15 3.25 11.72
C ILE A 318 9.72 3.78 11.66
N SER A 319 9.55 4.95 11.05
CA SER A 319 8.26 5.50 10.66
C SER A 319 8.37 6.04 9.23
N VAL A 320 7.48 5.59 8.36
CA VAL A 320 7.46 5.96 6.94
C VAL A 320 6.11 6.59 6.63
N ASP A 321 6.13 7.89 6.37
CA ASP A 321 4.97 8.66 5.93
C ASP A 321 5.02 8.94 4.43
N THR A 322 3.87 8.87 3.77
CA THR A 322 3.73 9.22 2.35
C THR A 322 2.40 9.92 2.10
N ASP A 323 2.48 11.10 1.50
CA ASP A 323 1.33 11.86 1.02
C ASP A 323 1.27 11.83 -0.51
N ILE A 324 0.13 11.44 -1.05
CA ILE A 324 -0.11 11.45 -2.50
C ILE A 324 -1.42 12.16 -2.86
N ASN A 325 -1.44 12.79 -4.02
CA ASN A 325 -2.64 13.38 -4.58
C ASN A 325 -2.52 13.45 -6.09
N GLY A 326 -3.67 13.52 -6.76
CA GLY A 326 -3.68 13.65 -8.21
C GLY A 326 -5.05 13.41 -8.82
N PHE A 327 -5.05 13.36 -10.15
CA PHE A 327 -6.23 13.06 -10.94
C PHE A 327 -6.18 11.64 -11.50
N LEU A 328 -7.34 10.98 -11.47
CA LEU A 328 -7.55 9.66 -12.05
C LEU A 328 -8.67 9.73 -13.08
N GLY A 329 -8.53 9.01 -14.18
CA GLY A 329 -9.63 8.79 -15.13
C GLY A 329 -10.20 7.40 -14.96
N THR A 330 -11.51 7.22 -15.01
CA THR A 330 -12.13 5.89 -14.95
C THR A 330 -13.01 5.66 -16.17
N ALA A 331 -12.93 4.46 -16.73
CA ALA A 331 -13.85 3.98 -17.76
C ALA A 331 -14.37 2.60 -17.36
N GLY A 332 -15.68 2.39 -17.49
CA GLY A 332 -16.32 1.18 -17.04
C GLY A 332 -17.59 0.81 -17.78
N VAL A 333 -17.96 -0.45 -17.62
CA VAL A 333 -19.18 -1.03 -18.17
C VAL A 333 -19.91 -1.78 -17.07
N LYS A 334 -21.24 -1.68 -17.09
CA LYS A 334 -22.12 -2.43 -16.22
C LYS A 334 -23.15 -3.19 -17.04
N LEU A 335 -23.34 -4.45 -16.67
CA LEU A 335 -24.37 -5.33 -17.20
C LEU A 335 -25.42 -5.63 -16.12
N THR A 336 -26.68 -5.36 -16.41
CA THR A 336 -27.83 -5.68 -15.56
C THR A 336 -28.51 -6.96 -16.04
N LEU A 337 -28.50 -8.01 -15.22
CA LEU A 337 -29.07 -9.33 -15.47
C LEU A 337 -30.18 -9.65 -14.46
N GLY A 338 -31.36 -9.06 -14.66
CA GLY A 338 -32.48 -9.21 -13.73
C GLY A 338 -32.14 -8.63 -12.36
N ALA A 339 -32.08 -9.48 -11.33
CA ALA A 339 -31.73 -9.08 -9.96
C ALA A 339 -30.22 -8.88 -9.75
N PHE A 340 -29.39 -9.44 -10.63
CA PHE A 340 -27.94 -9.41 -10.53
C PHE A 340 -27.37 -8.33 -11.44
N ASN A 341 -26.25 -7.74 -11.03
CA ASN A 341 -25.51 -6.78 -11.83
C ASN A 341 -24.04 -7.12 -11.73
N ILE A 342 -23.33 -6.92 -12.83
CA ILE A 342 -21.88 -7.09 -12.91
C ILE A 342 -21.30 -5.81 -13.47
N ASN A 343 -20.21 -5.31 -12.90
CA ASN A 343 -19.45 -4.24 -13.54
C ASN A 343 -17.97 -4.59 -13.61
N ALA A 344 -17.32 -4.02 -14.62
CA ALA A 344 -15.88 -3.99 -14.75
C ALA A 344 -15.48 -2.56 -15.12
N ASP A 345 -14.43 -2.05 -14.48
CA ASP A 345 -13.85 -0.75 -14.80
C ASP A 345 -12.34 -0.76 -14.69
N TYR A 346 -11.73 0.20 -15.37
CA TYR A 346 -10.32 0.49 -15.28
C TYR A 346 -10.14 1.96 -14.91
N THR A 347 -9.39 2.20 -13.85
CA THR A 347 -9.01 3.53 -13.38
C THR A 347 -7.55 3.78 -13.73
N PHE A 348 -7.33 4.75 -14.61
CA PHE A 348 -6.04 5.21 -15.09
C PHE A 348 -5.45 6.23 -14.09
N GLY A 349 -4.20 6.02 -13.71
CA GLY A 349 -3.42 6.87 -12.83
C GLY A 349 -1.94 6.44 -12.83
N GLU A 350 -1.13 7.03 -11.95
CA GLU A 350 0.26 6.58 -11.74
C GLU A 350 0.31 5.09 -11.40
N TYR A 351 -0.62 4.65 -10.55
CA TYR A 351 -0.97 3.25 -10.36
C TYR A 351 -2.35 3.00 -10.94
N SER A 352 -2.41 2.17 -11.98
CA SER A 352 -3.67 1.88 -12.64
C SER A 352 -4.38 0.70 -11.98
N THR A 353 -5.70 0.77 -11.85
CA THR A 353 -6.48 -0.22 -11.09
C THR A 353 -7.59 -0.81 -11.95
N ALA A 354 -7.60 -2.14 -12.08
CA ALA A 354 -8.73 -2.89 -12.63
C ALA A 354 -9.68 -3.28 -11.50
N THR A 355 -10.97 -3.04 -11.70
CA THR A 355 -12.03 -3.37 -10.76
C THR A 355 -13.01 -4.32 -11.42
N ALA A 356 -13.44 -5.35 -10.69
CA ALA A 356 -14.58 -6.16 -11.03
C ALA A 356 -15.52 -6.27 -9.84
N SER A 357 -16.82 -6.34 -10.10
CA SER A 357 -17.79 -6.51 -9.02
C SER A 357 -19.05 -7.24 -9.45
N ILE A 358 -19.70 -7.86 -8.46
CA ILE A 358 -21.05 -8.41 -8.57
C ILE A 358 -21.92 -7.81 -7.47
N PHE A 359 -23.17 -7.47 -7.80
CA PHE A 359 -24.08 -6.87 -6.85
C PHE A 359 -25.55 -7.12 -7.11
N PHE A 360 -26.31 -6.96 -6.05
CA PHE A 360 -27.76 -7.07 -6.01
C PHE A 360 -28.37 -5.70 -5.74
N ARG A 361 -29.53 -5.45 -6.33
CA ARG A 361 -30.38 -4.29 -6.04
C ARG A 361 -31.69 -4.79 -5.45
N ILE A 362 -32.06 -4.27 -4.28
CA ILE A 362 -33.24 -4.66 -3.49
C ILE A 362 -34.19 -3.46 -3.38
#